data_AF-R0K4J0-F1
#
_entry.id   AF-R0K4J0-F1
#
_cell.length_a   1.000
_cell.length_b   1.000
_cell.length_c   1.000
_cell.angle_alpha   90.00
_cell.angle_beta   90.00
_cell.angle_gamma   90.00
#
_symmetry.space_group_name_H-M   'P 1'
#
loop_
_entity.id
_entity.type
_entity.pdbx_description
1 polymer ?
#
loop_
_entity_poly.entity_id
_entity_poly.type
_entity_poly.pdbx_seq_one_letter_code
_entity_poly.pdbx_strand_id
1 'polypeptide(L)'
;MFTQTLFSALLLASSAFAVPQYRHNAARAQGAVPKCPIVFDGRVPLNLSATDLDSQTTNTIFNAQFVKGNNLTWSQIVKFPQGASRFDGDKFKPIEVTLSDESIFQKQKGFRRAELQFLKDAADGEGAKGIKTLHWSVMQDPARPLNFSHEYLNVWHEAADFSSNQIQFQTGTLIGKNNSNPKTFKILNRKNEQLWSVPVCMVSWQNFAVTLDYTNNQVTIFYSKGKAPLAKVAGPIGADLSGGGQHHIGGLKKPTGTSDVANAGFQEANLNEGQIYGGLFLEDSTGGCVSL
;
A
#
# COMPACT_ATOMS: atom_id res chain seq x y z
N MET A 1 8.50 27.18 -85.76
CA MET A 1 8.96 27.82 -84.52
C MET A 1 7.87 27.63 -83.46
N PHE A 2 8.24 27.53 -82.17
CA PHE A 2 7.44 27.10 -81.00
C PHE A 2 7.53 25.58 -80.73
N THR A 3 8.53 25.13 -79.98
CA THR A 3 8.72 25.09 -78.50
C THR A 3 8.38 23.71 -77.95
N GLN A 4 9.43 22.92 -77.70
CA GLN A 4 9.41 21.70 -76.91
C GLN A 4 9.25 22.06 -75.42
N THR A 5 8.29 21.44 -74.75
CA THR A 5 8.19 21.42 -73.29
C THR A 5 8.33 19.97 -72.83
N LEU A 6 9.47 19.66 -72.24
CA LEU A 6 9.72 18.43 -71.49
C LEU A 6 9.00 18.52 -70.13
N PHE A 7 8.07 17.61 -69.87
CA PHE A 7 7.53 17.37 -68.53
C PHE A 7 8.31 16.23 -67.86
N SER A 8 9.06 16.56 -66.82
CA SER A 8 9.74 15.60 -65.95
C SER A 8 8.74 14.95 -65.00
N ALA A 9 8.57 13.63 -65.08
CA ALA A 9 7.82 12.85 -64.11
C ALA A 9 8.74 12.48 -62.93
N LEU A 10 8.48 13.03 -61.74
CA LEU A 10 9.08 12.56 -60.49
C LEU A 10 8.36 11.29 -60.02
N LEU A 11 9.07 10.16 -60.02
CA LEU A 11 8.68 8.93 -59.34
C LEU A 11 8.94 9.07 -57.84
N LEU A 12 7.88 9.13 -57.03
CA LEU A 12 7.97 9.00 -55.58
C LEU A 12 8.04 7.51 -55.21
N ALA A 13 9.23 7.03 -54.89
CA ALA A 13 9.43 5.70 -54.32
C ALA A 13 8.93 5.70 -52.87
N SER A 14 7.85 4.97 -52.59
CA SER A 14 7.34 4.74 -51.24
C SER A 14 8.20 3.66 -50.56
N SER A 15 9.11 4.06 -49.68
CA SER A 15 9.82 3.13 -48.80
C SER A 15 8.88 2.67 -47.68
N ALA A 16 8.25 1.51 -47.89
CA ALA A 16 7.55 0.78 -46.83
C ALA A 16 8.60 0.27 -45.82
N PHE A 17 8.81 1.01 -44.73
CA PHE A 17 9.54 0.49 -43.58
C PHE A 17 8.68 -0.58 -42.91
N ALA A 18 9.04 -1.84 -43.12
CA ALA A 18 8.52 -2.94 -42.32
C ALA A 18 9.01 -2.75 -40.88
N VAL A 19 8.14 -2.22 -40.02
CA VAL A 19 8.38 -2.16 -38.58
C VAL A 19 8.44 -3.60 -38.08
N PRO A 20 9.52 -4.03 -37.40
CA PRO A 20 9.55 -5.34 -36.78
C PRO A 20 8.42 -5.39 -35.75
N GLN A 21 7.41 -6.22 -36.00
CA GLN A 21 6.44 -6.58 -34.98
C GLN A 21 7.20 -7.34 -33.90
N TYR A 22 7.67 -6.62 -32.88
CA TYR A 22 8.00 -7.20 -31.59
C TYR A 22 6.74 -7.91 -31.11
N ARG A 23 6.69 -9.23 -31.35
CA ARG A 23 5.81 -10.11 -30.59
C ARG A 23 6.29 -9.99 -29.15
N HIS A 24 5.64 -9.11 -28.39
CA HIS A 24 5.62 -9.19 -26.95
C HIS A 24 4.92 -10.50 -26.59
N ASN A 25 5.67 -11.60 -26.64
CA ASN A 25 5.44 -12.69 -25.72
C ASN A 25 5.75 -12.09 -24.35
N ALA A 26 4.75 -11.42 -23.77
CA ALA A 26 4.73 -11.11 -22.36
C ALA A 26 4.67 -12.46 -21.65
N ALA A 27 5.81 -13.11 -21.49
CA ALA A 27 6.00 -14.04 -20.41
C ALA A 27 5.60 -13.24 -19.17
N ARG A 28 4.42 -13.58 -18.61
CA ARG A 28 3.90 -12.98 -17.39
C ARG A 28 5.00 -13.16 -16.36
N ALA A 29 5.76 -12.09 -16.11
CA ALA A 29 6.93 -12.16 -15.24
C ALA A 29 6.46 -12.75 -13.91
N GLN A 30 6.92 -13.95 -13.59
CA GLN A 30 6.52 -14.66 -12.38
C GLN A 30 6.88 -13.74 -11.21
N GLY A 31 5.89 -13.43 -10.37
CA GLY A 31 6.13 -12.65 -9.16
C GLY A 31 7.12 -13.36 -8.26
N ALA A 32 7.82 -12.61 -7.42
CA ALA A 32 8.68 -13.20 -6.41
C ALA A 32 7.85 -14.08 -5.47
N VAL A 33 8.39 -15.25 -5.12
CA VAL A 33 7.76 -16.17 -4.17
C VAL A 33 8.39 -15.92 -2.81
N PRO A 34 7.59 -15.68 -1.75
CA PRO A 34 8.13 -15.60 -0.40
C PRO A 34 8.90 -16.88 -0.05
N LYS A 35 10.12 -16.73 0.45
CA LYS A 35 11.01 -17.85 0.82
C LYS A 35 10.99 -18.16 2.31
N CYS A 36 10.51 -17.22 3.13
CA CYS A 36 10.40 -17.39 4.57
C CYS A 36 9.02 -17.93 4.95
N PRO A 37 8.89 -18.60 6.11
CA PRO A 37 7.59 -19.06 6.59
C PRO A 37 6.62 -17.88 6.73
N ILE A 38 5.46 -17.97 6.09
CA ILE A 38 4.41 -16.96 6.19
C ILE A 38 3.64 -17.18 7.49
N VAL A 39 3.55 -16.14 8.31
CA VAL A 39 2.76 -16.10 9.54
C VAL A 39 1.33 -15.70 9.22
N PHE A 40 1.16 -14.61 8.47
CA PHE A 40 -0.14 -14.14 7.98
C PHE A 40 -0.08 -13.89 6.47
N ASP A 41 -1.05 -14.41 5.72
CA ASP A 41 -1.14 -14.18 4.27
C ASP A 41 -2.41 -13.38 3.97
N GLY A 42 -2.22 -12.11 3.57
CA GLY A 42 -3.29 -11.21 3.14
C GLY A 42 -3.29 -10.96 1.63
N ARG A 43 -2.50 -11.72 0.86
CA ARG A 43 -2.54 -11.62 -0.61
C ARG A 43 -3.89 -12.13 -1.10
N VAL A 44 -4.56 -11.33 -1.92
CA VAL A 44 -5.94 -11.62 -2.32
C VAL A 44 -5.97 -12.65 -3.44
N PRO A 45 -6.56 -13.85 -3.25
CA PRO A 45 -6.64 -14.86 -4.30
C PRO A 45 -7.41 -14.35 -5.53
N LEU A 46 -7.03 -14.80 -6.73
CA LEU A 46 -7.71 -14.37 -7.96
C LEU A 46 -9.24 -14.59 -7.95
N ASN A 47 -9.69 -15.68 -7.33
CA ASN A 47 -11.10 -16.08 -7.27
C ASN A 47 -11.89 -15.42 -6.12
N LEU A 48 -11.24 -14.70 -5.20
CA LEU A 48 -11.93 -14.03 -4.09
C LEU A 48 -12.78 -12.87 -4.61
N SER A 49 -14.06 -12.83 -4.28
CA SER A 49 -14.97 -11.73 -4.60
C SER A 49 -15.01 -10.70 -3.47
N ALA A 50 -15.42 -9.47 -3.77
CA ALA A 50 -15.45 -8.40 -2.78
C ALA A 50 -16.47 -8.70 -1.66
N THR A 51 -17.57 -9.37 -2.03
CA THR A 51 -18.61 -9.83 -1.10
C THR A 51 -18.14 -10.94 -0.17
N ASP A 52 -17.12 -11.73 -0.55
CA ASP A 52 -16.54 -12.72 0.36
C ASP A 52 -15.92 -12.06 1.59
N LEU A 53 -15.50 -10.79 1.48
CA LEU A 53 -14.91 -10.05 2.60
C LEU A 53 -15.95 -9.57 3.62
N ASP A 54 -17.24 -9.54 3.27
CA ASP A 54 -18.30 -8.95 4.11
C ASP A 54 -18.67 -9.78 5.34
N SER A 55 -18.47 -11.10 5.25
CA SER A 55 -18.81 -12.04 6.33
C SER A 55 -17.57 -12.79 6.82
N GLN A 56 -17.52 -13.01 8.14
CA GLN A 56 -16.48 -13.81 8.78
C GLN A 56 -16.47 -15.28 8.33
N THR A 57 -17.60 -15.79 7.82
CA THR A 57 -17.72 -17.17 7.33
C THR A 57 -17.09 -17.38 5.95
N THR A 58 -17.03 -16.32 5.13
CA THR A 58 -16.50 -16.35 3.77
C THR A 58 -15.13 -15.69 3.68
N ASN A 59 -14.84 -14.74 4.57
CA ASN A 59 -13.57 -14.02 4.57
C ASN A 59 -12.47 -14.88 5.19
N THR A 60 -11.63 -15.44 4.32
CA THR A 60 -10.53 -16.33 4.74
C THR A 60 -9.20 -15.60 4.96
N ILE A 61 -9.13 -14.29 4.74
CA ILE A 61 -7.87 -13.53 4.72
C ILE A 61 -7.83 -12.35 5.69
N PHE A 62 -8.96 -11.68 5.93
CA PHE A 62 -9.05 -10.51 6.81
C PHE A 62 -10.20 -10.61 7.81
N ASN A 63 -10.13 -9.83 8.88
CA ASN A 63 -11.25 -9.68 9.81
C ASN A 63 -12.40 -8.89 9.14
N ALA A 64 -13.56 -9.54 8.96
CA ALA A 64 -14.68 -8.96 8.24
C ALA A 64 -15.33 -7.76 8.95
N GLN A 65 -15.14 -7.63 10.27
CA GLN A 65 -15.73 -6.57 11.10
C GLN A 65 -14.69 -5.55 11.57
N PHE A 66 -13.49 -5.57 11.01
CA PHE A 66 -12.46 -4.62 11.38
C PHE A 66 -12.81 -3.19 10.94
N VAL A 67 -11.99 -2.25 11.39
CA VAL A 67 -12.24 -0.80 11.35
C VAL A 67 -12.70 -0.30 9.97
N LYS A 68 -13.96 0.14 9.88
CA LYS A 68 -14.58 0.71 8.67
C LYS A 68 -15.80 1.57 9.01
N GLY A 69 -16.37 2.24 8.00
CA GLY A 69 -17.60 3.02 8.16
C GLY A 69 -18.75 2.19 8.75
N ASN A 70 -19.51 2.75 9.69
CA ASN A 70 -20.53 2.00 10.46
C ASN A 70 -21.60 1.30 9.58
N ASN A 71 -21.89 1.87 8.41
CA ASN A 71 -22.90 1.39 7.48
C ASN A 71 -22.31 0.85 6.17
N LEU A 72 -20.99 0.62 6.13
CA LEU A 72 -20.29 0.17 4.94
C LEU A 72 -19.92 -1.32 5.04
N THR A 73 -20.13 -2.04 3.94
CA THR A 73 -19.59 -3.38 3.73
C THR A 73 -18.19 -3.30 3.11
N TRP A 74 -17.40 -4.37 3.21
CA TRP A 74 -16.11 -4.42 2.53
C TRP A 74 -16.28 -4.38 1.01
N SER A 75 -17.32 -5.01 0.48
CA SER A 75 -17.67 -4.95 -0.94
C SER A 75 -17.99 -3.55 -1.48
N GLN A 76 -18.40 -2.62 -0.61
CA GLN A 76 -18.56 -1.20 -0.96
C GLN A 76 -17.24 -0.42 -0.89
N ILE A 77 -16.33 -0.85 -0.01
CA ILE A 77 -15.06 -0.17 0.26
C ILE A 77 -13.95 -0.60 -0.70
N VAL A 78 -13.89 -1.88 -1.06
CA VAL A 78 -12.74 -2.43 -1.79
C VAL A 78 -12.98 -2.52 -3.29
N LYS A 79 -11.91 -2.35 -4.06
CA LYS A 79 -11.87 -2.62 -5.50
C LYS A 79 -10.75 -3.62 -5.80
N PHE A 80 -10.84 -4.29 -6.94
CA PHE A 80 -9.75 -5.17 -7.42
C PHE A 80 -9.23 -4.62 -8.76
N PRO A 81 -8.27 -3.68 -8.74
CA PRO A 81 -7.69 -3.16 -9.95
C PRO A 81 -6.82 -4.20 -10.65
N GLN A 82 -6.53 -3.96 -11.93
CA GLN A 82 -5.67 -4.82 -12.73
C GLN A 82 -4.19 -4.65 -12.37
N GLY A 83 -3.39 -5.64 -12.74
CA GLY A 83 -1.95 -5.67 -12.49
C GLY A 83 -1.59 -6.61 -11.34
N ALA A 84 -0.33 -6.56 -10.92
CA ALA A 84 0.20 -7.40 -9.85
C ALA A 84 1.45 -6.73 -9.28
N SER A 85 1.54 -6.62 -7.95
CA SER A 85 2.75 -6.19 -7.25
C SER A 85 3.84 -7.26 -7.32
N ARG A 86 5.01 -7.01 -6.70
CA ARG A 86 6.14 -7.93 -6.72
C ARG A 86 5.78 -9.35 -6.25
N PHE A 87 5.01 -9.49 -5.17
CA PHE A 87 4.75 -10.78 -4.51
C PHE A 87 3.37 -11.39 -4.79
N ASP A 88 2.61 -10.84 -5.75
CA ASP A 88 1.29 -11.37 -6.12
C ASP A 88 1.39 -12.54 -7.12
N GLY A 89 2.43 -12.55 -7.97
CA GLY A 89 2.61 -13.56 -9.00
C GLY A 89 1.41 -13.70 -9.94
N ASP A 90 1.02 -14.93 -10.22
CA ASP A 90 -0.13 -15.30 -11.04
C ASP A 90 -1.30 -15.89 -10.22
N LYS A 91 -1.17 -15.92 -8.89
CA LYS A 91 -2.17 -16.49 -7.96
C LYS A 91 -2.97 -15.45 -7.20
N PHE A 92 -2.45 -14.23 -7.11
CA PHE A 92 -3.05 -13.16 -6.34
C PHE A 92 -3.31 -11.92 -7.19
N LYS A 93 -4.21 -11.06 -6.71
CA LYS A 93 -4.57 -9.78 -7.32
C LYS A 93 -4.43 -8.63 -6.32
N PRO A 94 -4.25 -7.40 -6.80
CA PRO A 94 -4.29 -6.21 -5.98
C PRO A 94 -5.67 -5.99 -5.33
N ILE A 95 -5.66 -5.27 -4.21
CA ILE A 95 -6.85 -4.74 -3.55
C ILE A 95 -6.68 -3.26 -3.32
N GLU A 96 -7.67 -2.46 -3.70
CA GLU A 96 -7.74 -1.05 -3.37
C GLU A 96 -8.68 -0.86 -2.19
N VAL A 97 -8.23 -0.12 -1.17
CA VAL A 97 -9.09 0.35 -0.08
C VAL A 97 -9.50 1.78 -0.40
N THR A 98 -10.80 2.03 -0.50
CA THR A 98 -11.33 3.37 -0.82
C THR A 98 -11.89 4.05 0.42
N LEU A 99 -11.79 5.38 0.43
CA LEU A 99 -12.39 6.26 1.41
C LEU A 99 -13.47 7.10 0.73
N SER A 100 -14.55 7.33 1.46
CA SER A 100 -15.70 8.13 1.08
C SER A 100 -16.13 9.01 2.24
N ASP A 101 -17.17 9.83 2.05
CA ASP A 101 -17.75 10.65 3.12
C ASP A 101 -18.31 9.75 4.25
N GLU A 102 -18.77 8.54 3.91
CA GLU A 102 -19.34 7.55 4.81
C GLU A 102 -18.29 6.72 5.58
N SER A 103 -16.99 6.88 5.29
CA SER A 103 -15.90 6.16 5.95
C SER A 103 -15.65 6.63 7.39
N ILE A 104 -16.69 6.78 8.20
CA ILE A 104 -16.65 7.22 9.59
C ILE A 104 -16.80 5.98 10.49
N PHE A 105 -15.72 5.62 11.17
CA PHE A 105 -15.70 4.55 12.15
C PHE A 105 -16.23 5.05 13.51
N GLN A 106 -17.23 4.35 14.04
CA GLN A 106 -17.91 4.68 15.29
C GLN A 106 -18.32 6.17 15.34
N LYS A 107 -17.71 6.95 16.24
CA LYS A 107 -17.99 8.37 16.45
C LYS A 107 -16.84 9.29 16.00
N GLN A 108 -15.82 8.75 15.34
CA GLN A 108 -14.61 9.48 14.95
C GLN A 108 -14.84 10.33 13.69
N LYS A 109 -15.64 11.39 13.81
CA LYS A 109 -16.08 12.23 12.69
C LYS A 109 -14.96 13.02 12.01
N GLY A 110 -13.85 13.24 12.70
CA GLY A 110 -12.68 13.91 12.14
C GLY A 110 -11.95 13.05 11.12
N PHE A 111 -11.98 11.72 11.28
CA PHE A 111 -11.31 10.79 10.38
C PHE A 111 -12.19 10.34 9.21
N ARG A 112 -11.53 9.91 8.14
CA ARG A 112 -12.07 8.95 7.17
C ARG A 112 -11.19 7.72 7.18
N ARG A 113 -11.73 6.57 7.58
CA ARG A 113 -10.93 5.36 7.75
C ARG A 113 -11.62 4.07 7.34
N ALA A 114 -10.82 3.19 6.76
CA ALA A 114 -11.13 1.80 6.44
C ALA A 114 -9.83 1.00 6.42
N GLU A 115 -9.76 -0.06 7.22
CA GLU A 115 -8.51 -0.75 7.53
C GLU A 115 -8.73 -2.26 7.55
N LEU A 116 -7.91 -2.96 6.80
CA LEU A 116 -7.81 -4.42 6.81
C LEU A 116 -6.88 -4.83 7.97
N GLN A 117 -7.24 -5.93 8.61
CA GLN A 117 -6.41 -6.64 9.59
C GLN A 117 -6.38 -8.11 9.19
N PHE A 118 -5.19 -8.72 9.22
CA PHE A 118 -5.06 -10.14 8.90
C PHE A 118 -5.94 -10.99 9.84
N LEU A 119 -6.56 -12.03 9.29
CA LEU A 119 -7.57 -12.83 10.00
C LEU A 119 -7.15 -13.35 11.39
N LYS A 120 -5.87 -13.68 11.56
CA LYS A 120 -5.33 -14.29 12.79
C LYS A 120 -4.47 -13.34 13.62
N ASP A 121 -4.49 -12.06 13.30
CA ASP A 121 -3.65 -11.05 13.95
C ASP A 121 -4.29 -10.56 15.24
N ALA A 122 -4.15 -11.37 16.30
CA ALA A 122 -4.57 -11.02 17.64
C ALA A 122 -3.54 -10.11 18.33
N ALA A 123 -4.00 -9.26 19.25
CA ALA A 123 -3.17 -8.25 19.92
C ALA A 123 -1.98 -8.84 20.74
N ASP A 124 -2.10 -10.08 21.23
CA ASP A 124 -1.07 -10.85 21.92
C ASP A 124 -0.54 -12.02 21.07
N GLY A 125 -0.88 -12.01 19.78
CA GLY A 125 -0.62 -13.10 18.84
C GLY A 125 0.81 -13.12 18.28
N GLU A 126 1.01 -14.00 17.30
CA GLU A 126 2.32 -14.22 16.65
C GLU A 126 2.80 -13.01 15.83
N GLY A 127 1.91 -12.06 15.53
CA GLY A 127 2.24 -10.84 14.77
C GLY A 127 3.32 -9.98 15.43
N ALA A 128 3.38 -9.99 16.77
CA ALA A 128 4.25 -9.13 17.57
C ALA A 128 5.32 -9.89 18.38
N LYS A 129 5.76 -11.07 17.91
CA LYS A 129 6.73 -11.93 18.62
C LYS A 129 7.99 -12.21 17.81
N GLY A 130 9.13 -12.26 18.51
CA GLY A 130 10.42 -12.60 17.89
C GLY A 130 10.83 -11.57 16.83
N ILE A 131 11.11 -12.04 15.62
CA ILE A 131 11.47 -11.18 14.48
C ILE A 131 10.48 -11.43 13.35
N LYS A 132 9.72 -10.40 12.97
CA LYS A 132 8.72 -10.48 11.89
C LYS A 132 9.03 -9.47 10.80
N THR A 133 8.75 -9.81 9.55
CA THR A 133 8.81 -8.83 8.45
C THR A 133 7.45 -8.69 7.79
N LEU A 134 6.88 -7.49 7.88
CA LEU A 134 5.66 -7.14 7.17
C LEU A 134 6.02 -6.69 5.76
N HIS A 135 5.41 -7.32 4.76
CA HIS A 135 5.53 -6.98 3.34
C HIS A 135 4.25 -6.33 2.85
N TRP A 136 4.41 -5.27 2.07
CA TRP A 136 3.32 -4.65 1.32
C TRP A 136 3.86 -3.93 0.09
N SER A 137 3.02 -3.78 -0.91
CA SER A 137 3.30 -2.94 -2.07
C SER A 137 2.15 -1.97 -2.26
N VAL A 138 2.44 -0.77 -2.76
CA VAL A 138 1.44 0.25 -3.04
C VAL A 138 1.52 0.74 -4.48
N MET A 139 0.38 1.12 -5.05
CA MET A 139 0.26 1.83 -6.31
C MET A 139 -0.81 2.92 -6.18
N GLN A 140 -0.60 4.09 -6.77
CA GLN A 140 -1.60 5.15 -6.74
C GLN A 140 -2.71 4.87 -7.75
N ASP A 141 -3.96 5.15 -7.39
CA ASP A 141 -5.08 5.16 -8.35
C ASP A 141 -5.28 6.58 -8.90
N PRO A 142 -5.02 6.84 -10.20
CA PRO A 142 -5.31 8.13 -10.80
C PRO A 142 -6.80 8.49 -10.81
N ALA A 143 -7.71 7.51 -10.69
CA ALA A 143 -9.16 7.76 -10.59
C ALA A 143 -9.62 8.11 -9.16
N ARG A 144 -8.77 7.89 -8.15
CA ARG A 144 -9.05 8.14 -6.72
C ARG A 144 -7.80 8.68 -6.01
N PRO A 145 -7.23 9.79 -6.49
CA PRO A 145 -5.96 10.28 -5.96
C PRO A 145 -6.07 10.66 -4.49
N LEU A 146 -5.05 10.36 -3.70
CA LEU A 146 -4.95 10.86 -2.33
C LEU A 146 -4.77 12.38 -2.32
N ASN A 147 -5.44 13.07 -1.40
CA ASN A 147 -5.23 14.50 -1.23
C ASN A 147 -4.10 14.80 -0.23
N PHE A 148 -2.89 15.04 -0.74
CA PHE A 148 -1.68 15.24 0.09
C PHE A 148 -1.68 16.50 0.99
N SER A 149 -2.69 17.38 0.94
CA SER A 149 -2.86 18.42 1.97
C SER A 149 -3.26 17.84 3.34
N HIS A 150 -3.80 16.62 3.37
CA HIS A 150 -4.12 15.86 4.57
C HIS A 150 -2.99 14.90 4.94
N GLU A 151 -2.97 14.45 6.20
CA GLU A 151 -2.13 13.35 6.66
C GLU A 151 -2.88 12.01 6.50
N TYR A 152 -2.16 10.97 6.03
CA TYR A 152 -2.69 9.61 5.93
C TYR A 152 -1.80 8.64 6.68
N LEU A 153 -2.42 7.76 7.48
CA LEU A 153 -1.80 6.50 7.89
C LEU A 153 -2.26 5.41 6.92
N ASN A 154 -1.30 4.72 6.31
CA ASN A 154 -1.57 3.72 5.27
C ASN A 154 -1.29 2.29 5.72
N VAL A 155 -0.22 2.10 6.51
CA VAL A 155 0.12 0.82 7.16
C VAL A 155 0.71 1.14 8.53
N TRP A 156 0.26 0.50 9.60
CA TRP A 156 0.87 0.68 10.92
C TRP A 156 0.70 -0.56 11.79
N HIS A 157 1.49 -0.63 12.85
CA HIS A 157 1.28 -1.58 13.94
C HIS A 157 0.85 -0.81 15.19
N GLU A 158 -0.41 -0.96 15.56
CA GLU A 158 -1.02 -0.33 16.74
C GLU A 158 -0.74 -1.19 17.97
N ALA A 159 -0.27 -0.59 19.06
CA ALA A 159 -0.04 -1.30 20.31
C ALA A 159 -1.36 -1.86 20.86
N ALA A 160 -1.30 -2.97 21.61
CA ALA A 160 -2.50 -3.69 22.07
C ALA A 160 -3.45 -2.86 22.95
N ASP A 161 -2.94 -1.82 23.59
CA ASP A 161 -3.71 -0.90 24.44
C ASP A 161 -4.24 0.33 23.68
N PHE A 162 -4.03 0.40 22.36
CA PHE A 162 -4.43 1.51 21.49
C PHE A 162 -3.82 2.87 21.86
N SER A 163 -2.75 2.88 22.67
CA SER A 163 -2.10 4.11 23.15
C SER A 163 -1.18 4.75 22.11
N SER A 164 -0.72 3.97 21.13
CA SER A 164 0.37 4.34 20.24
C SER A 164 0.53 3.40 19.06
N ASN A 165 1.29 3.85 18.05
CA ASN A 165 1.69 3.03 16.93
C ASN A 165 3.20 2.78 17.00
N GLN A 166 3.65 1.54 17.02
CA GLN A 166 5.07 1.22 17.12
C GLN A 166 5.84 1.64 15.86
N ILE A 167 5.26 1.35 14.70
CA ILE A 167 5.72 1.80 13.37
C ILE A 167 4.52 2.27 12.55
N GLN A 168 4.74 3.31 11.76
CA GLN A 168 3.71 3.95 10.93
C GLN A 168 4.26 4.26 9.53
N PHE A 169 3.54 3.85 8.50
CA PHE A 169 3.76 4.21 7.10
C PHE A 169 2.73 5.27 6.71
N GLN A 170 3.20 6.49 6.50
CA GLN A 170 2.35 7.67 6.30
C GLN A 170 2.69 8.41 5.01
N THR A 171 1.74 9.22 4.53
CA THR A 171 1.96 10.18 3.45
C THR A 171 1.14 11.45 3.66
N GLY A 172 1.36 12.46 2.81
CA GLY A 172 0.71 13.75 2.93
C GLY A 172 1.34 14.67 3.97
N THR A 173 0.59 15.70 4.36
CA THR A 173 1.06 16.79 5.22
C THR A 173 0.90 16.41 6.69
N LEU A 174 2.00 15.95 7.31
CA LEU A 174 1.98 15.50 8.70
C LEU A 174 1.64 16.64 9.67
N ILE A 175 0.63 16.42 10.51
CA ILE A 175 0.19 17.38 11.52
C ILE A 175 1.31 17.59 12.54
N GLY A 176 1.59 18.86 12.85
CA GLY A 176 2.67 19.24 13.77
C GLY A 176 4.08 19.12 13.19
N LYS A 177 4.25 18.87 11.89
CA LYS A 177 5.58 18.78 11.24
C LYS A 177 5.70 19.72 10.04
N ASN A 178 6.19 20.92 10.30
CA ASN A 178 6.22 22.03 9.33
C ASN A 178 7.15 21.84 8.11
N ASN A 179 8.05 20.84 8.11
CA ASN A 179 9.07 20.66 7.07
C ASN A 179 9.01 19.30 6.34
N SER A 180 7.94 18.53 6.50
CA SER A 180 7.83 17.23 5.81
C SER A 180 7.30 17.43 4.38
N ASN A 181 7.99 16.88 3.37
CA ASN A 181 7.48 16.92 2.00
C ASN A 181 6.19 16.07 1.92
N PRO A 182 5.03 16.64 1.55
CA PRO A 182 3.78 15.90 1.58
C PRO A 182 3.71 14.78 0.53
N LYS A 183 4.46 14.89 -0.56
CA LYS A 183 4.48 13.91 -1.67
C LYS A 183 5.53 12.81 -1.45
N THR A 184 5.70 12.39 -0.21
CA THR A 184 6.57 11.27 0.16
C THR A 184 5.83 10.28 1.04
N PHE A 185 6.13 9.00 0.83
CA PHE A 185 5.89 7.96 1.81
C PHE A 185 6.96 8.03 2.89
N LYS A 186 6.55 7.89 4.16
CA LYS A 186 7.40 8.05 5.34
C LYS A 186 7.16 6.87 6.27
N ILE A 187 8.23 6.28 6.79
CA ILE A 187 8.18 5.30 7.88
C ILE A 187 8.59 6.02 9.16
N LEU A 188 7.70 6.05 10.14
CA LEU A 188 7.87 6.73 11.42
C LEU A 188 7.86 5.71 12.57
N ASN A 189 8.59 5.99 13.66
CA ASN A 189 8.54 5.19 14.88
C ASN A 189 7.42 5.64 15.84
N ARG A 190 7.38 5.03 17.03
CA ARG A 190 6.44 5.34 18.13
C ARG A 190 6.41 6.81 18.56
N LYS A 191 7.54 7.51 18.45
CA LYS A 191 7.67 8.94 18.78
C LYS A 191 7.35 9.84 17.59
N ASN A 192 6.81 9.29 16.51
CA ASN A 192 6.61 9.95 15.22
C ASN A 192 7.92 10.44 14.59
N GLU A 193 9.08 9.92 14.97
CA GLU A 193 10.36 10.27 14.34
C GLU A 193 10.49 9.54 13.01
N GLN A 194 10.92 10.25 11.97
CA GLN A 194 11.06 9.65 10.64
C GLN A 194 12.31 8.77 10.58
N LEU A 195 12.10 7.47 10.36
CA LEU A 195 13.17 6.50 10.17
C LEU A 195 13.66 6.50 8.71
N TRP A 196 12.74 6.67 7.76
CA TRP A 196 13.06 6.69 6.34
C TRP A 196 11.91 7.30 5.52
N SER A 197 12.20 7.81 4.32
CA SER A 197 11.17 8.27 3.38
C SER A 197 11.59 8.14 1.92
N VAL A 198 10.58 8.14 1.03
CA VAL A 198 10.77 8.07 -0.42
C VAL A 198 9.66 8.84 -1.14
N PRO A 199 9.92 9.48 -2.29
CA PRO A 199 8.87 10.10 -3.09
C PRO A 199 7.76 9.11 -3.46
N VAL A 200 6.51 9.58 -3.46
CA VAL A 200 5.38 8.81 -3.99
C VAL A 200 5.53 8.69 -5.51
N CYS A 201 5.43 7.48 -6.03
CA CYS A 201 5.42 7.18 -7.44
C CYS A 201 3.96 7.01 -7.92
N MET A 202 3.52 7.92 -8.78
CA MET A 202 2.12 7.93 -9.26
C MET A 202 1.82 6.86 -10.32
N VAL A 203 2.85 6.18 -10.87
CA VAL A 203 2.71 5.36 -12.09
C VAL A 203 3.28 3.94 -11.96
N SER A 204 3.87 3.58 -10.82
CA SER A 204 4.50 2.27 -10.65
C SER A 204 4.36 1.77 -9.22
N TRP A 205 4.34 0.45 -9.08
CA TRP A 205 4.40 -0.21 -7.79
C TRP A 205 5.64 0.25 -7.01
N GLN A 206 5.43 0.53 -5.73
CA GLN A 206 6.47 0.70 -4.73
C GLN A 206 6.32 -0.43 -3.72
N ASN A 207 7.34 -1.27 -3.58
CA ASN A 207 7.33 -2.43 -2.72
C ASN A 207 8.11 -2.09 -1.44
N PHE A 208 7.58 -2.47 -0.30
CA PHE A 208 8.14 -2.21 1.02
C PHE A 208 8.18 -3.50 1.82
N ALA A 209 9.20 -3.62 2.67
CA ALA A 209 9.17 -4.56 3.76
C ALA A 209 9.78 -3.91 5.00
N VAL A 210 9.22 -4.19 6.17
CA VAL A 210 9.77 -3.71 7.45
C VAL A 210 9.92 -4.88 8.39
N THR A 211 11.17 -5.18 8.74
CA THR A 211 11.51 -6.13 9.79
C THR A 211 11.38 -5.43 11.14
N LEU A 212 10.56 -6.01 12.00
CA LEU A 212 10.33 -5.65 13.39
C LEU A 212 10.99 -6.73 14.26
N ASP A 213 12.12 -6.39 14.86
CA ASP A 213 12.82 -7.24 15.81
C ASP A 213 12.36 -6.86 17.22
N TYR A 214 11.33 -7.57 17.71
CA TYR A 214 10.76 -7.37 19.04
C TYR A 214 11.70 -7.83 20.15
N THR A 215 12.68 -8.70 19.84
CA THR A 215 13.68 -9.16 20.80
C THR A 215 14.71 -8.07 21.11
N ASN A 216 15.15 -7.34 20.08
CA ASN A 216 16.19 -6.31 20.21
C ASN A 216 15.66 -4.87 20.14
N ASN A 217 14.35 -4.68 19.94
CA ASN A 217 13.73 -3.36 19.69
C ASN A 217 14.39 -2.64 18.51
N GLN A 218 14.45 -3.32 17.35
CA GLN A 218 15.08 -2.80 16.15
C GLN A 218 14.17 -2.89 14.92
N VAL A 219 14.35 -1.94 14.01
CA VAL A 219 13.61 -1.84 12.75
C VAL A 219 14.58 -1.83 11.57
N THR A 220 14.33 -2.68 10.57
CA THR A 220 15.04 -2.67 9.28
C THR A 220 14.05 -2.45 8.15
N ILE A 221 14.39 -1.57 7.22
CA ILE A 221 13.49 -1.13 6.15
C ILE A 221 14.06 -1.55 4.80
N PHE A 222 13.21 -2.14 3.98
CA PHE A 222 13.50 -2.55 2.62
C PHE A 222 12.55 -1.88 1.64
N TYR A 223 13.05 -1.57 0.46
CA TYR A 223 12.28 -0.91 -0.58
C TYR A 223 12.74 -1.29 -1.98
N SER A 224 11.81 -1.30 -2.93
CA SER A 224 12.10 -1.32 -4.36
C SER A 224 10.96 -0.70 -5.19
N LYS A 225 11.23 -0.49 -6.49
CA LYS A 225 10.21 -0.05 -7.47
C LYS A 225 9.89 -1.16 -8.47
N GLY A 226 8.65 -1.19 -8.92
CA GLY A 226 8.17 -2.11 -9.94
C GLY A 226 8.38 -3.57 -9.53
N LYS A 227 9.14 -4.32 -10.34
CA LYS A 227 9.47 -5.73 -10.09
C LYS A 227 10.92 -5.93 -9.64
N ALA A 228 11.65 -4.87 -9.25
CA ALA A 228 13.00 -5.03 -8.73
C ALA A 228 12.99 -5.73 -7.35
N PRO A 229 14.02 -6.51 -7.00
CA PRO A 229 14.22 -7.00 -5.65
C PRO A 229 14.25 -5.89 -4.61
N LEU A 230 13.67 -6.16 -3.45
CA LEU A 230 13.79 -5.32 -2.27
C LEU A 230 15.26 -5.19 -1.88
N ALA A 231 15.70 -3.95 -1.68
CA ALA A 231 17.01 -3.65 -1.12
C ALA A 231 16.84 -3.06 0.27
N LYS A 232 17.76 -3.37 1.18
CA LYS A 232 17.81 -2.72 2.49
C LYS A 232 18.16 -1.25 2.30
N VAL A 233 17.27 -0.35 2.72
CA VAL A 233 17.40 1.11 2.55
C VAL A 233 17.62 1.86 3.86
N ALA A 234 17.31 1.24 4.99
CA ALA A 234 17.59 1.75 6.33
C ALA A 234 17.62 0.61 7.36
N GLY A 235 18.23 0.86 8.52
CA GLY A 235 18.28 -0.08 9.62
C GLY A 235 19.56 -0.93 9.74
N PRO A 236 19.70 -1.73 10.81
CA PRO A 236 18.80 -1.75 11.96
C PRO A 236 18.87 -0.42 12.74
N ILE A 237 17.71 0.13 13.11
CA ILE A 237 17.59 1.35 13.92
C ILE A 237 16.80 0.99 15.17
N GLY A 238 17.23 1.48 16.34
CA GLY A 238 16.48 1.28 17.58
C GLY A 238 15.10 1.93 17.51
N ALA A 239 14.06 1.17 17.87
CA ALA A 239 12.69 1.66 17.97
C ALA A 239 11.96 0.91 19.09
N ASP A 240 11.11 1.61 19.83
CA ASP A 240 10.27 0.98 20.85
C ASP A 240 9.14 0.18 20.20
N LEU A 241 9.24 -1.15 20.26
CA LEU A 241 8.28 -2.11 19.73
C LEU A 241 7.51 -2.84 20.85
N SER A 242 7.47 -2.27 22.06
CA SER A 242 6.80 -2.88 23.21
C SER A 242 5.28 -2.77 23.12
N GLY A 243 4.59 -3.68 23.82
CA GLY A 243 3.13 -3.59 24.05
C GLY A 243 2.24 -4.46 23.15
N GLY A 244 2.79 -5.47 22.47
CA GLY A 244 2.02 -6.32 21.54
C GLY A 244 1.39 -5.47 20.43
N GLY A 245 0.32 -5.94 19.81
CA GLY A 245 -0.44 -5.15 18.85
C GLY A 245 -0.95 -5.89 17.65
N GLN A 246 -1.46 -5.12 16.70
CA GLN A 246 -2.06 -5.63 15.47
C GLN A 246 -1.62 -4.75 14.29
N HIS A 247 -1.55 -5.33 13.10
CA HIS A 247 -1.31 -4.63 11.85
C HIS A 247 -2.61 -4.08 11.27
N HIS A 248 -2.55 -2.82 10.86
CA HIS A 248 -3.62 -2.11 10.17
C HIS A 248 -3.12 -1.73 8.78
N ILE A 249 -3.87 -2.10 7.75
CA ILE A 249 -3.53 -1.87 6.34
C ILE A 249 -4.74 -1.25 5.65
N GLY A 250 -4.63 -0.02 5.16
CA GLY A 250 -5.74 0.67 4.52
C GLY A 250 -5.56 2.17 4.61
N GLY A 251 -6.63 2.94 4.73
CA GLY A 251 -6.52 4.39 4.84
C GLY A 251 -7.07 4.88 6.16
N LEU A 252 -6.33 5.76 6.85
CA LEU A 252 -6.86 6.70 7.83
C LEU A 252 -6.43 8.11 7.40
N LYS A 253 -7.37 8.86 6.82
CA LYS A 253 -7.20 10.27 6.49
C LYS A 253 -7.53 11.13 7.72
N LYS A 254 -6.58 11.94 8.16
CA LYS A 254 -6.78 12.93 9.22
C LYS A 254 -7.38 14.22 8.67
N PRO A 255 -8.18 14.95 9.46
CA PRO A 255 -8.71 16.25 9.06
C PRO A 255 -7.63 17.33 9.17
N THR A 256 -7.89 18.50 8.57
CA THR A 256 -7.05 19.69 8.75
C THR A 256 -7.74 20.74 9.64
N GLY A 257 -6.98 21.70 10.18
CA GLY A 257 -7.54 22.87 10.87
C GLY A 257 -8.11 22.58 12.27
N THR A 258 -7.68 21.52 12.93
CA THR A 258 -8.09 21.17 14.30
C THR A 258 -6.94 20.57 15.09
N SER A 259 -6.98 20.68 16.42
CA SER A 259 -6.18 19.87 17.35
C SER A 259 -6.89 18.59 17.78
N ASP A 260 -8.23 18.57 17.74
CA ASP A 260 -9.04 17.37 17.99
C ASP A 260 -9.30 16.62 16.68
N VAL A 261 -8.26 15.94 16.20
CA VAL A 261 -8.25 15.28 14.89
C VAL A 261 -9.22 14.10 14.81
N ALA A 262 -9.59 13.49 15.94
CA ALA A 262 -10.50 12.35 15.95
C ALA A 262 -11.96 12.78 15.76
N ASN A 263 -12.35 13.95 16.27
CA ASN A 263 -13.76 14.35 16.34
C ASN A 263 -14.14 15.53 15.44
N ALA A 264 -13.20 16.38 15.05
CA ALA A 264 -13.49 17.64 14.36
C ALA A 264 -12.51 17.92 13.20
N GLY A 265 -12.62 19.09 12.59
CA GLY A 265 -11.74 19.56 11.53
C GLY A 265 -12.34 19.43 10.12
N PHE A 266 -11.61 19.96 9.15
CA PHE A 266 -12.03 20.00 7.76
C PHE A 266 -11.75 18.67 7.04
N GLN A 267 -12.72 18.26 6.24
CA GLN A 267 -12.64 17.21 5.22
C GLN A 267 -13.34 17.76 3.98
N GLU A 268 -12.80 17.51 2.79
CA GLU A 268 -13.53 17.84 1.56
C GLU A 268 -14.82 17.02 1.45
N ALA A 269 -15.83 17.59 0.78
CA ALA A 269 -17.07 16.89 0.45
C ALA A 269 -16.91 16.05 -0.83
N ASN A 270 -17.74 15.02 -0.98
CA ASN A 270 -17.73 14.07 -2.10
C ASN A 270 -16.39 13.33 -2.20
N LEU A 271 -15.87 12.90 -1.05
CA LEU A 271 -14.59 12.22 -0.99
C LEU A 271 -14.63 10.90 -1.77
N ASN A 272 -13.62 10.70 -2.61
CA ASN A 272 -13.42 9.47 -3.37
C ASN A 272 -11.92 9.28 -3.58
N GLU A 273 -11.28 8.74 -2.55
CA GLU A 273 -9.83 8.54 -2.50
C GLU A 273 -9.53 7.06 -2.30
N GLY A 274 -8.37 6.61 -2.77
CA GLY A 274 -8.04 5.19 -2.73
C GLY A 274 -6.55 4.92 -2.73
N GLN A 275 -6.18 3.84 -2.04
CA GLN A 275 -4.82 3.31 -2.05
C GLN A 275 -4.87 1.84 -2.49
N ILE A 276 -4.15 1.53 -3.57
CA ILE A 276 -4.00 0.15 -4.06
C ILE A 276 -2.88 -0.53 -3.29
N TYR A 277 -3.14 -1.75 -2.82
CA TYR A 277 -2.21 -2.63 -2.14
C TYR A 277 -2.02 -3.94 -2.91
N GLY A 278 -0.86 -4.56 -2.73
CA GLY A 278 -0.54 -5.91 -3.20
C GLY A 278 0.58 -6.51 -2.37
N GLY A 279 0.83 -7.81 -2.49
CA GLY A 279 1.93 -8.47 -1.80
C GLY A 279 1.86 -8.36 -0.28
N LEU A 280 0.65 -8.41 0.29
CA LEU A 280 0.38 -8.25 1.71
C LEU A 280 0.63 -9.56 2.48
N PHE A 281 1.71 -9.65 3.24
CA PHE A 281 1.94 -10.80 4.12
C PHE A 281 2.92 -10.45 5.23
N LEU A 282 2.81 -11.19 6.34
CA LEU A 282 3.77 -11.19 7.43
C LEU A 282 4.56 -12.49 7.38
N GLU A 283 5.89 -12.41 7.40
CA GLU A 283 6.76 -13.59 7.46
C GLU A 283 7.56 -13.66 8.75
N ASP A 284 7.94 -14.88 9.12
CA ASP A 284 8.90 -15.13 10.20
C ASP A 284 10.33 -14.87 9.69
N SER A 285 10.98 -13.89 10.30
CA SER A 285 12.33 -13.46 9.96
C SER A 285 13.37 -13.90 10.98
N THR A 286 13.01 -14.83 11.86
CA THR A 286 13.96 -15.50 12.76
C THR A 286 15.11 -16.10 11.94
N GLY A 287 16.36 -15.93 12.42
CA GLY A 287 17.56 -16.36 11.70
C GLY A 287 17.94 -15.47 10.51
N GLY A 288 17.33 -14.29 10.35
CA GLY A 288 17.66 -13.32 9.30
C GLY A 288 17.00 -13.61 7.95
N CYS A 289 15.95 -14.45 7.92
CA CYS A 289 15.22 -14.70 6.68
C CYS A 289 14.39 -13.48 6.28
N VAL A 290 14.62 -12.94 5.08
CA VAL A 290 13.77 -11.91 4.49
C VAL A 290 13.56 -12.21 3.00
N SER A 291 12.30 -12.29 2.56
CA SER A 291 11.93 -12.40 1.14
C SER A 291 12.23 -11.09 0.40
N LEU A 292 13.11 -11.13 -0.62
CA LEU A 292 13.55 -9.92 -1.34
C LEU A 292 13.00 -9.83 -2.75
#